data_AF-A0A498LL78-F1
#
_entry.id   AF-A0A498LL78-F1
#
_cell.length_a   1.000
_cell.length_b   1.000
_cell.length_c   1.000
_cell.angle_alpha   90.00
_cell.angle_beta   90.00
_cell.angle_gamma   90.00
#
_symmetry.space_group_name_H-M   'P 1'
#
loop_
_entity.id
_entity.type
_entity.pdbx_description
1 polymer ?
#
loop_
_entity_poly.entity_id
_entity_poly.type
_entity_poly.pdbx_seq_one_letter_code
_entity_poly.pdbx_strand_id
1 'polypeptide(L)'
;MSPPKDLCFYLILMLSAFTGAANGYYESRWTSCYHSSSDLSDMVFVDRYIFNKDVFIEFNSTVGEYVGYTAHGVYNAELWNKDTIGLQQMRAEVERYCKHNAENHQSAIADKTVPPQVKLSSVKQAGGRHPAVLMCSAYHFYPHWIQVTWMKDGQPVKADVTSTEELPNGDWYYQIHSHLEYTPKSGEKISCVVDHAGLTKPIIIDWDPSLPESERNKIAIGASGLVLGIIIAAAGLIYYKKKSSGGQADTMIARLSRTCSPALPQDYGDQWRVFMVFLILWVNDIPIEKIEHEAYQFSVCSNSEGEFFLGYDEEELWHANFNLNTGIVTTPNFTGPMTFAGFYERALGFLAACKRNILSNINGFKNPPPEMDVPLTSIYPKDDVELGVQNTLICHVTGFYPPSVRISWTKNNIDVTEGMRLSQYRPKKDGTFNIFSTLKFTPAEGDVYSCTVNHSALKGQRQTKIWDVDVVLPSVIPAVFCGVAMTLGLVGVAAGTFFFIKGKNCN
;
A
#
# COMPACT_ATOMS: atom_id res chain seq x y z
N MET A 1 -29.67 14.96 49.11
CA MET A 1 -28.30 14.51 48.77
C MET A 1 -28.40 13.14 48.14
N SER A 2 -28.46 13.13 46.81
CA SER A 2 -28.44 11.96 45.94
C SER A 2 -27.08 11.93 45.25
N PRO A 3 -26.43 10.77 45.06
CA PRO A 3 -25.12 10.72 44.43
C PRO A 3 -25.21 11.11 42.94
N PRO A 4 -24.12 11.65 42.35
CA PRO A 4 -24.12 12.08 40.95
C PRO A 4 -24.24 10.89 40.01
N LYS A 5 -25.10 11.03 39.00
CA LYS A 5 -25.50 10.01 38.02
C LYS A 5 -24.44 9.73 36.93
N ASP A 6 -23.22 10.23 37.09
CA ASP A 6 -22.18 10.21 36.05
C ASP A 6 -21.20 9.04 36.15
N LEU A 7 -21.41 8.11 37.09
CA LEU A 7 -20.57 6.92 37.26
C LEU A 7 -21.12 5.64 36.58
N CYS A 8 -22.31 5.70 35.96
CA CYS A 8 -22.91 4.56 35.25
C CYS A 8 -22.62 4.52 33.74
N PHE A 9 -22.08 5.59 33.15
CA PHE A 9 -21.81 5.63 31.71
C PHE A 9 -20.40 5.14 31.30
N TYR A 10 -19.48 5.01 32.26
CA TYR A 10 -18.13 4.48 31.99
C TYR A 10 -18.00 2.95 32.15
N LEU A 11 -19.10 2.25 32.44
CA LEU A 11 -19.12 0.79 32.60
C LEU A 11 -19.85 0.03 31.48
N ILE A 12 -20.16 0.68 30.34
CA ILE A 12 -20.93 0.09 29.23
C ILE A 12 -20.09 -0.17 27.96
N LEU A 13 -18.79 0.17 27.94
CA LEU A 13 -17.93 -0.07 26.77
C LEU A 13 -16.91 -1.22 26.90
N MET A 14 -17.00 -2.07 27.94
CA MET A 14 -16.11 -3.22 28.13
C MET A 14 -16.84 -4.49 28.61
N LEU A 15 -18.08 -4.71 28.15
CA LEU A 15 -18.82 -5.97 28.38
C LEU A 15 -19.33 -6.62 27.08
N SER A 16 -18.59 -6.45 25.99
CA SER A 16 -18.48 -7.50 24.97
C SER A 16 -17.23 -8.34 25.26
N ALA A 17 -17.13 -8.85 26.49
CA ALA A 17 -16.38 -10.08 26.73
C ALA A 17 -17.16 -11.20 26.03
N PHE A 18 -17.03 -11.25 24.70
CA PHE A 18 -17.54 -12.35 23.89
C PHE A 18 -16.93 -13.62 24.46
N THR A 19 -17.78 -14.37 25.15
CA THR A 19 -17.59 -15.78 25.40
C THR A 19 -17.34 -16.40 24.03
N GLY A 20 -16.17 -17.01 23.86
CA GLY A 20 -15.83 -17.66 22.60
C GLY A 20 -16.98 -18.54 22.15
N ALA A 21 -17.27 -18.53 20.85
CA ALA A 21 -18.29 -19.38 20.24
C ALA A 21 -18.20 -20.78 20.86
N ALA A 22 -19.23 -21.18 21.61
CA ALA A 22 -19.15 -22.32 22.51
C ALA A 22 -18.78 -23.64 21.82
N ASN A 23 -18.86 -23.71 20.48
CA ASN A 23 -18.53 -24.89 19.69
C ASN A 23 -17.62 -24.62 18.45
N GLY A 24 -17.21 -23.39 18.14
CA GLY A 24 -16.27 -23.08 17.04
C GLY A 24 -16.73 -23.41 15.59
N TYR A 25 -18.01 -23.72 15.37
CA TYR A 25 -18.55 -24.02 14.03
C TYR A 25 -19.14 -22.80 13.34
N TYR A 26 -18.93 -22.73 12.02
CA TYR A 26 -19.49 -21.68 11.15
C TYR A 26 -20.14 -22.29 9.91
N GLU A 27 -21.30 -21.78 9.55
CA GLU A 27 -21.94 -22.02 8.26
C GLU A 27 -21.88 -20.75 7.44
N SER A 28 -21.50 -20.90 6.17
CA SER A 28 -21.41 -19.79 5.23
C SER A 28 -22.09 -20.14 3.92
N ARG A 29 -22.58 -19.12 3.22
CA ARG A 29 -23.06 -19.20 1.86
C ARG A 29 -22.37 -18.14 1.02
N TRP A 30 -21.79 -18.58 -0.09
CA TRP A 30 -21.08 -17.73 -1.04
C TRP A 30 -21.76 -17.82 -2.39
N THR A 31 -22.48 -16.77 -2.75
CA THR A 31 -23.17 -16.66 -4.04
C THR A 31 -22.38 -15.71 -4.92
N SER A 32 -21.86 -16.19 -6.05
CA SER A 32 -20.96 -15.46 -6.94
C SER A 32 -21.45 -15.44 -8.38
N CYS A 33 -21.15 -14.33 -9.06
CA CYS A 33 -21.31 -14.12 -10.48
C CYS A 33 -19.94 -13.80 -11.07
N TYR A 34 -19.44 -14.67 -11.94
CA TYR A 34 -18.15 -14.51 -12.62
C TYR A 34 -18.37 -14.10 -14.07
N HIS A 35 -17.58 -13.13 -14.56
CA HIS A 35 -17.55 -12.76 -15.98
C HIS A 35 -16.19 -12.18 -16.35
N SER A 36 -15.79 -12.35 -17.61
CA SER A 36 -14.58 -11.74 -18.16
C SER A 36 -14.84 -11.00 -19.48
N SER A 37 -15.99 -11.25 -20.10
CA SER A 37 -16.41 -10.58 -21.32
C SER A 37 -17.26 -9.35 -21.02
N SER A 38 -16.99 -8.24 -21.70
CA SER A 38 -17.75 -7.00 -21.56
C SER A 38 -19.21 -7.10 -22.04
N ASP A 39 -19.52 -8.08 -22.89
CA ASP A 39 -20.89 -8.40 -23.31
C ASP A 39 -21.61 -9.38 -22.37
N LEU A 40 -20.96 -9.79 -21.28
CA LEU A 40 -21.47 -10.70 -20.25
C LEU A 40 -21.90 -12.08 -20.80
N SER A 41 -21.43 -12.45 -22.00
CA SER A 41 -21.80 -13.71 -22.66
C SER A 41 -21.25 -14.94 -21.94
N ASP A 42 -20.15 -14.78 -21.20
CA ASP A 42 -19.47 -15.82 -20.43
C ASP A 42 -19.89 -15.86 -18.95
N MET A 43 -20.99 -15.18 -18.58
CA MET A 43 -21.46 -15.09 -17.20
C MET A 43 -21.72 -16.47 -16.58
N VAL A 44 -21.11 -16.72 -15.42
CA VAL A 44 -21.32 -17.94 -14.61
C VAL A 44 -21.83 -17.58 -13.23
N PHE A 45 -23.02 -18.08 -12.90
CA PHE A 45 -23.55 -18.07 -11.53
C PHE A 45 -23.10 -19.33 -10.77
N VAL A 46 -22.60 -19.13 -9.55
CA VAL A 46 -22.20 -20.19 -8.62
C VAL A 46 -22.77 -19.89 -7.23
N ASP A 47 -23.32 -20.90 -6.56
CA ASP A 47 -23.84 -20.77 -5.20
C ASP A 47 -23.31 -21.90 -4.33
N ARG A 48 -22.43 -21.56 -3.38
CA ARG A 48 -21.71 -22.50 -2.52
C ARG A 48 -22.26 -22.46 -1.10
N TYR A 49 -22.50 -23.65 -0.56
CA TYR A 49 -22.84 -23.88 0.84
C TYR A 49 -21.62 -24.47 1.53
N ILE A 50 -21.19 -23.81 2.59
CA ILE A 50 -19.89 -24.02 3.22
C ILE A 50 -20.11 -24.28 4.71
N PHE A 51 -19.47 -25.30 5.25
CA PHE A 51 -19.45 -25.58 6.68
C PHE A 51 -18.01 -25.77 7.12
N ASN A 52 -17.53 -24.95 8.05
CA ASN A 52 -16.13 -24.97 8.52
C ASN A 52 -15.08 -24.97 7.38
N LYS A 53 -15.23 -24.06 6.41
CA LYS A 53 -14.43 -23.96 5.17
C LYS A 53 -14.69 -25.05 4.12
N ASP A 54 -15.33 -26.15 4.46
CA ASP A 54 -15.65 -27.20 3.50
C ASP A 54 -16.89 -26.83 2.67
N VAL A 55 -16.69 -26.60 1.38
CA VAL A 55 -17.80 -26.54 0.41
C VAL A 55 -18.41 -27.94 0.32
N PHE A 56 -19.66 -28.09 0.77
CA PHE A 56 -20.32 -29.40 0.75
C PHE A 56 -21.41 -29.51 -0.30
N ILE A 57 -22.00 -28.40 -0.72
CA ILE A 57 -22.94 -28.33 -1.84
C ILE A 57 -22.59 -27.11 -2.69
N GLU A 58 -22.58 -27.26 -4.00
CA GLU A 58 -22.45 -26.18 -4.95
C GLU A 58 -23.50 -26.32 -6.05
N PHE A 59 -24.16 -25.22 -6.41
CA PHE A 59 -24.81 -25.09 -7.71
C PHE A 59 -23.88 -24.33 -8.64
N ASN A 60 -23.63 -24.87 -9.83
CA ASN A 60 -22.90 -24.18 -10.88
C ASN A 60 -23.78 -24.12 -12.13
N SER A 61 -24.01 -22.92 -12.65
CA SER A 61 -24.86 -22.70 -13.83
C SER A 61 -24.34 -23.37 -15.11
N THR A 62 -23.03 -23.64 -15.25
CA THR A 62 -22.49 -24.39 -16.40
C THR A 62 -22.86 -25.87 -16.33
N VAL A 63 -23.01 -26.41 -15.12
CA VAL A 63 -23.47 -27.77 -14.85
C VAL A 63 -25.00 -27.84 -14.85
N GLY A 64 -25.65 -26.81 -14.32
CA GLY A 64 -27.09 -26.66 -14.27
C GLY A 64 -27.77 -27.48 -13.16
N GLU A 65 -27.02 -28.01 -12.19
CA GLU A 65 -27.54 -28.76 -11.04
C GLU A 65 -26.66 -28.64 -9.81
N TYR A 66 -27.20 -29.03 -8.65
CA TYR A 66 -26.47 -29.08 -7.40
C TYR A 66 -25.54 -30.30 -7.37
N VAL A 67 -24.29 -30.08 -6.99
CA VAL A 67 -23.27 -31.11 -6.78
C VAL A 67 -22.92 -31.13 -5.30
N GLY A 68 -22.98 -32.32 -4.70
CA GLY A 68 -22.54 -32.55 -3.32
C GLY A 68 -21.12 -33.10 -3.28
N TYR A 69 -20.28 -32.54 -2.39
CA TYR A 69 -18.87 -32.94 -2.24
C TYR A 69 -18.60 -33.81 -1.01
N THR A 70 -19.55 -33.88 -0.08
CA THR A 70 -19.51 -34.74 1.11
C THR A 70 -20.71 -35.68 1.12
N ALA A 71 -20.70 -36.74 1.93
CA ALA A 71 -21.87 -37.64 2.02
C ALA A 71 -23.16 -36.89 2.43
N HIS A 72 -23.06 -35.91 3.34
CA HIS A 72 -24.16 -35.02 3.70
C HIS A 72 -24.56 -34.10 2.54
N GLY A 73 -23.58 -33.57 1.81
CA GLY A 73 -23.81 -32.77 0.62
C GLY A 73 -24.51 -33.51 -0.51
N VAL A 74 -24.06 -34.73 -0.84
CA VAL A 74 -24.65 -35.58 -1.89
C VAL A 74 -26.11 -35.88 -1.59
N TYR A 75 -26.42 -36.28 -0.34
CA TYR A 75 -27.79 -36.53 0.08
C TYR A 75 -28.70 -35.31 -0.13
N ASN A 76 -28.25 -34.11 0.25
CA ASN A 76 -29.03 -32.89 0.07
C ASN A 76 -29.13 -32.46 -1.40
N ALA A 77 -28.04 -32.56 -2.17
CA ALA A 77 -28.01 -32.23 -3.58
C ALA A 77 -29.00 -33.10 -4.38
N GLU A 78 -29.06 -34.41 -4.11
CA GLU A 78 -30.04 -35.31 -4.72
C GLU A 78 -31.50 -34.91 -4.41
N LEU A 79 -31.77 -34.41 -3.19
CA LEU A 79 -33.09 -33.93 -2.82
C LEU A 79 -33.43 -32.61 -3.53
N TRP A 80 -32.48 -31.68 -3.59
CA TRP A 80 -32.69 -30.38 -4.22
C TRP A 80 -32.82 -30.48 -5.73
N ASN A 81 -32.08 -31.39 -6.38
CA ASN A 81 -32.20 -31.64 -7.82
C ASN A 81 -33.55 -32.30 -8.21
N LYS A 82 -34.26 -32.93 -7.27
CA LYS A 82 -35.63 -33.44 -7.50
C LYS A 82 -36.68 -32.33 -7.49
N ASP A 83 -36.41 -31.20 -6.85
CA ASP A 83 -37.27 -30.02 -6.93
C ASP A 83 -37.03 -29.29 -8.26
N THR A 84 -37.78 -29.71 -9.28
CA THR A 84 -37.69 -29.13 -10.62
C THR A 84 -37.99 -27.63 -10.64
N ILE A 85 -38.81 -27.09 -9.73
CA ILE A 85 -39.14 -25.66 -9.70
C ILE A 85 -37.95 -24.87 -9.14
N GLY A 86 -37.43 -25.29 -7.99
CA GLY A 86 -36.23 -24.68 -7.39
C GLY A 86 -35.02 -24.74 -8.32
N LEU A 87 -34.80 -25.89 -8.98
CA LEU A 87 -33.70 -26.07 -9.90
C LEU A 87 -33.79 -25.15 -11.13
N GLN A 88 -34.98 -24.98 -11.71
CA GLN A 88 -35.19 -24.03 -12.81
C GLN A 88 -34.99 -22.59 -12.37
N GLN A 89 -35.39 -22.24 -11.14
CA GLN A 89 -35.11 -20.92 -10.59
C GLN A 89 -33.60 -20.67 -10.50
N MET A 90 -32.81 -21.62 -9.99
CA MET A 90 -31.35 -21.50 -9.88
C MET A 90 -30.68 -21.33 -11.25
N ARG A 91 -31.15 -22.05 -12.28
CA ARG A 91 -30.67 -21.86 -13.67
C ARG A 91 -30.97 -20.46 -14.20
N ALA A 92 -32.09 -19.87 -13.79
CA ALA A 92 -32.49 -18.53 -14.22
C ALA A 92 -31.73 -17.40 -13.50
N GLU A 93 -30.97 -17.67 -12.42
CA GLU A 93 -30.24 -16.64 -11.68
C GLU A 93 -29.11 -15.99 -12.52
N VAL A 94 -28.59 -16.67 -13.55
CA VAL A 94 -27.64 -16.06 -14.51
C VAL A 94 -28.23 -14.80 -15.15
N GLU A 95 -29.47 -14.89 -15.63
CA GLU A 95 -30.15 -13.76 -16.29
C GLU A 95 -30.76 -12.81 -15.24
N ARG A 96 -31.49 -13.35 -14.26
CA ARG A 96 -32.29 -12.57 -13.31
C ARG A 96 -31.44 -11.81 -12.29
N TYR A 97 -30.33 -12.40 -11.86
CA TYR A 97 -29.49 -11.85 -10.80
C TYR A 97 -28.13 -11.41 -11.33
N CYS A 98 -27.36 -12.28 -11.98
CA CYS A 98 -26.00 -11.91 -12.39
C CYS A 98 -25.99 -10.82 -13.45
N LYS A 99 -26.55 -11.09 -14.65
CA LYS A 99 -26.55 -10.11 -15.75
C LYS A 99 -27.27 -8.81 -15.38
N HIS A 100 -28.42 -8.92 -14.70
CA HIS A 100 -29.17 -7.76 -14.21
C HIS A 100 -28.32 -6.81 -13.33
N ASN A 101 -27.47 -7.34 -12.46
CA ASN A 101 -26.62 -6.51 -11.60
C ASN A 101 -25.27 -6.16 -12.24
N ALA A 102 -24.73 -7.02 -13.11
CA ALA A 102 -23.42 -6.84 -13.72
C ALA A 102 -23.31 -5.57 -14.57
N GLU A 103 -24.37 -5.17 -15.28
CA GLU A 103 -24.37 -3.89 -16.03
C GLU A 103 -24.14 -2.67 -15.11
N ASN A 104 -24.74 -2.69 -13.91
CA ASN A 104 -24.54 -1.65 -12.91
C ASN A 104 -23.12 -1.71 -12.35
N HIS A 105 -22.61 -2.90 -12.03
CA HIS A 105 -21.25 -3.06 -11.51
C HIS A 105 -20.18 -2.66 -12.54
N GLN A 106 -20.37 -2.97 -13.83
CA GLN A 106 -19.40 -2.62 -14.88
C GLN A 106 -19.18 -1.11 -14.92
N SER A 107 -20.27 -0.35 -15.06
CA SER A 107 -20.21 1.11 -15.21
C SER A 107 -19.85 1.84 -13.92
N ALA A 108 -20.22 1.29 -12.76
CA ALA A 108 -19.98 1.87 -11.44
C ALA A 108 -18.61 1.52 -10.86
N ILE A 109 -18.03 0.37 -11.22
CA ILE A 109 -16.85 -0.19 -10.55
C ILE A 109 -15.76 -0.58 -11.56
N ALA A 110 -16.02 -1.56 -12.42
CA ALA A 110 -14.97 -2.13 -13.29
C ALA A 110 -14.33 -1.11 -14.24
N ASP A 111 -15.14 -0.19 -14.78
CA ASP A 111 -14.66 0.87 -15.67
C ASP A 111 -14.02 2.06 -14.92
N LYS A 112 -13.97 2.03 -13.58
CA LYS A 112 -13.42 3.12 -12.77
C LYS A 112 -11.95 2.90 -12.50
N THR A 113 -11.20 3.99 -12.57
CA THR A 113 -9.79 4.01 -12.26
C THR A 113 -9.45 5.27 -11.48
N VAL A 114 -8.52 5.17 -10.54
CA VAL A 114 -7.90 6.28 -9.83
C VAL A 114 -6.39 6.18 -10.03
N PRO A 115 -5.73 7.19 -10.62
CA PRO A 115 -4.29 7.16 -10.87
C PRO A 115 -3.48 7.22 -9.56
N PRO A 116 -2.30 6.60 -9.52
CA PRO A 116 -1.43 6.60 -8.35
C PRO A 116 -0.79 7.96 -8.08
N GLN A 117 -0.57 8.25 -6.80
CA GLN A 117 0.34 9.28 -6.34
C GLN A 117 1.70 8.65 -6.08
N VAL A 118 2.72 9.07 -6.83
CA VAL A 118 4.04 8.43 -6.78
C VAL A 118 5.05 9.32 -6.04
N LYS A 119 5.77 8.76 -5.07
CA LYS A 119 6.84 9.41 -4.32
C LYS A 119 8.11 8.59 -4.42
N LEU A 120 9.22 9.25 -4.74
CA LEU A 120 10.55 8.67 -4.79
C LEU A 120 11.38 9.24 -3.64
N SER A 121 11.89 8.37 -2.77
CA SER A 121 12.67 8.74 -1.59
C SER A 121 13.90 7.86 -1.44
N SER A 122 14.88 8.30 -0.64
CA SER A 122 15.98 7.43 -0.20
C SER A 122 15.70 6.94 1.22
N VAL A 123 15.91 5.64 1.44
CA VAL A 123 15.67 4.97 2.73
C VAL A 123 16.94 4.26 3.21
N LYS A 124 17.04 4.03 4.52
CA LYS A 124 18.12 3.23 5.12
C LYS A 124 17.70 1.76 5.15
N GLN A 125 18.61 0.87 4.81
CA GLN A 125 18.36 -0.57 4.91
C GLN A 125 18.45 -1.03 6.37
N ALA A 126 17.55 -1.93 6.77
CA ALA A 126 17.61 -2.60 8.07
C ALA A 126 18.96 -3.32 8.23
N GLY A 127 19.74 -2.95 9.25
CA GLY A 127 21.03 -3.58 9.56
C GLY A 127 22.29 -2.88 9.01
N GLY A 128 22.15 -1.76 8.29
CA GLY A 128 23.23 -0.76 8.10
C GLY A 128 24.52 -1.21 7.36
N ARG A 129 24.50 -2.33 6.62
CA ARG A 129 25.69 -2.94 5.99
C ARG A 129 25.82 -2.76 4.47
N HIS A 130 24.83 -2.22 3.77
CA HIS A 130 24.68 -2.28 2.31
C HIS A 130 24.30 -0.89 1.70
N PRO A 131 24.33 -0.73 0.34
CA PRO A 131 24.37 0.55 -0.39
C PRO A 131 23.20 1.51 -0.15
N ALA A 132 23.24 2.69 -0.78
CA ALA A 132 22.10 3.60 -0.78
C ALA A 132 20.87 2.89 -1.39
N VAL A 133 19.72 2.95 -0.71
CA VAL A 133 18.46 2.36 -1.20
C VAL A 133 17.51 3.48 -1.61
N LEU A 134 16.93 3.36 -2.80
CA LEU A 134 15.81 4.18 -3.23
C LEU A 134 14.52 3.41 -3.04
N MET A 135 13.47 4.10 -2.61
CA MET A 135 12.13 3.57 -2.48
C MET A 135 11.19 4.39 -3.37
N CYS A 136 10.51 3.72 -4.28
CA CYS A 136 9.44 4.28 -5.09
C CYS A 136 8.12 3.74 -4.59
N SER A 137 7.31 4.63 -4.04
CA SER A 137 6.00 4.32 -3.48
C SER A 137 4.91 4.88 -4.38
N ALA A 138 3.93 4.05 -4.74
CA ALA A 138 2.70 4.49 -5.38
C ALA A 138 1.54 4.32 -4.40
N TYR A 139 0.76 5.37 -4.19
CA TYR A 139 -0.34 5.42 -3.22
C TYR A 139 -1.68 5.75 -3.89
N HIS A 140 -2.76 5.40 -3.20
CA HIS A 140 -4.14 5.80 -3.49
C HIS A 140 -4.65 5.48 -4.90
N PHE A 141 -4.17 4.37 -5.47
CA PHE A 141 -4.63 3.95 -6.79
C PHE A 141 -5.71 2.88 -6.71
N TYR A 142 -6.51 2.81 -7.78
CA TYR A 142 -7.52 1.79 -8.01
C TYR A 142 -7.67 1.55 -9.52
N PRO A 143 -7.81 0.33 -10.02
CA PRO A 143 -7.80 -0.94 -9.27
C PRO A 143 -6.37 -1.34 -8.83
N HIS A 144 -6.26 -2.48 -8.17
CA HIS A 144 -5.02 -2.92 -7.50
C HIS A 144 -3.89 -3.31 -8.45
N TRP A 145 -4.16 -3.77 -9.67
CA TRP A 145 -3.07 -4.10 -10.59
C TRP A 145 -2.26 -2.83 -10.90
N ILE A 146 -0.93 -2.92 -10.89
CA ILE A 146 -0.02 -1.79 -11.15
C ILE A 146 1.35 -2.32 -11.56
N GLN A 147 2.08 -1.60 -12.40
CA GLN A 147 3.45 -1.97 -12.75
C GLN A 147 4.45 -0.89 -12.33
N VAL A 148 5.41 -1.27 -11.49
CA VAL A 148 6.51 -0.40 -11.06
C VAL A 148 7.83 -0.95 -11.60
N THR A 149 8.55 -0.14 -12.37
CA THR A 149 9.80 -0.51 -13.03
C THR A 149 10.90 0.51 -12.74
N TRP A 150 12.10 0.04 -12.45
CA TRP A 150 13.28 0.89 -12.31
C TRP A 150 14.03 1.02 -13.62
N MET A 151 14.47 2.23 -13.93
CA MET A 151 15.27 2.54 -15.11
C MET A 151 16.61 3.12 -14.69
N LYS A 152 17.67 2.72 -15.37
CA LYS A 152 19.03 3.24 -15.23
C LYS A 152 19.56 3.61 -16.60
N ASP A 153 19.88 4.88 -16.82
CA ASP A 153 20.30 5.45 -18.10
C ASP A 153 19.35 5.09 -19.26
N GLY A 154 18.05 5.01 -18.97
CA GLY A 154 17.01 4.66 -19.93
C GLY A 154 16.84 3.16 -20.20
N GLN A 155 17.53 2.28 -19.45
CA GLN A 155 17.38 0.82 -19.56
C GLN A 155 16.68 0.24 -18.31
N PRO A 156 15.77 -0.73 -18.46
CA PRO A 156 15.09 -1.35 -17.33
C PRO A 156 16.05 -2.19 -16.49
N VAL A 157 15.95 -2.09 -15.17
CA VAL A 157 16.75 -2.85 -14.21
C VAL A 157 15.84 -3.74 -13.38
N LYS A 158 16.22 -5.03 -13.29
CA LYS A 158 15.55 -6.04 -12.45
C LYS A 158 16.45 -6.57 -11.33
N ALA A 159 17.77 -6.45 -11.49
CA ALA A 159 18.72 -6.83 -10.45
C ALA A 159 18.60 -5.86 -9.28
N ASP A 160 18.72 -6.37 -8.05
CA ASP A 160 18.73 -5.58 -6.82
C ASP A 160 17.44 -4.75 -6.59
N VAL A 161 16.35 -5.18 -7.24
CA VAL A 161 15.01 -4.62 -7.08
C VAL A 161 14.17 -5.57 -6.21
N THR A 162 13.53 -5.01 -5.18
CA THR A 162 12.55 -5.74 -4.35
C THR A 162 11.28 -4.91 -4.21
N SER A 163 10.11 -5.51 -4.46
CA SER A 163 8.82 -4.85 -4.31
C SER A 163 7.96 -5.57 -3.27
N THR A 164 7.13 -4.82 -2.56
CA THR A 164 6.02 -5.41 -1.79
C THR A 164 4.98 -5.99 -2.74
N GLU A 165 4.14 -6.88 -2.24
CA GLU A 165 2.82 -7.11 -2.85
C GLU A 165 1.98 -5.82 -2.76
N GLU A 166 0.91 -5.74 -3.53
CA GLU A 166 -0.08 -4.67 -3.46
C GLU A 166 -0.73 -4.66 -2.08
N LEU A 167 -0.60 -3.55 -1.35
CA LEU A 167 -1.10 -3.40 0.00
C LEU A 167 -2.47 -2.70 -0.03
N PRO A 168 -3.56 -3.36 0.38
CA PRO A 168 -4.88 -2.73 0.45
C PRO A 168 -4.96 -1.78 1.64
N ASN A 169 -5.59 -0.61 1.45
CA ASN A 169 -5.79 0.36 2.52
C ASN A 169 -7.05 0.11 3.36
N GLY A 170 -7.86 -0.89 2.97
CA GLY A 170 -9.16 -1.18 3.58
C GLY A 170 -10.28 -0.25 3.11
N ASP A 171 -10.01 0.66 2.18
CA ASP A 171 -10.96 1.65 1.65
C ASP A 171 -10.95 1.72 0.11
N TRP A 172 -10.77 0.55 -0.53
CA TRP A 172 -10.68 0.33 -2.00
C TRP A 172 -9.42 0.87 -2.66
N TYR A 173 -8.61 1.64 -1.96
CA TYR A 173 -7.34 2.11 -2.49
C TYR A 173 -6.21 1.17 -2.13
N TYR A 174 -5.20 1.15 -2.99
CA TYR A 174 -4.02 0.32 -2.85
C TYR A 174 -2.76 1.19 -2.76
N GLN A 175 -1.71 0.59 -2.24
CA GLN A 175 -0.35 1.13 -2.29
C GLN A 175 0.65 0.02 -2.60
N ILE A 176 1.79 0.37 -3.19
CA ILE A 176 2.90 -0.56 -3.46
C ILE A 176 4.23 0.17 -3.26
N HIS A 177 5.23 -0.53 -2.74
CA HIS A 177 6.57 0.02 -2.52
C HIS A 177 7.61 -0.85 -3.22
N SER A 178 8.32 -0.25 -4.18
CA SER A 178 9.46 -0.87 -4.85
C SER A 178 10.75 -0.25 -4.33
N HIS A 179 11.76 -1.07 -4.11
CA HIS A 179 13.07 -0.67 -3.60
C HIS A 179 14.14 -1.05 -4.60
N LEU A 180 15.13 -0.18 -4.76
CA LEU A 180 16.32 -0.42 -5.57
C LEU A 180 17.56 -0.19 -4.70
N GLU A 181 18.34 -1.24 -4.49
CA GLU A 181 19.68 -1.10 -3.94
C GLU A 181 20.64 -0.65 -5.04
N TYR A 182 21.37 0.44 -4.82
CA TYR A 182 22.29 0.95 -5.84
C TYR A 182 23.55 1.55 -5.24
N THR A 183 24.61 1.54 -6.04
CA THR A 183 25.84 2.27 -5.74
C THR A 183 25.86 3.55 -6.56
N PRO A 184 25.80 4.75 -5.94
CA PRO A 184 25.80 6.01 -6.66
C PRO A 184 27.02 6.16 -7.57
N LYS A 185 26.78 6.47 -8.85
CA LYS A 185 27.84 6.83 -9.83
C LYS A 185 27.58 8.23 -10.38
N SER A 186 28.64 8.99 -10.59
CA SER A 186 28.53 10.34 -11.14
C SER A 186 27.98 10.28 -12.57
N GLY A 187 26.93 11.06 -12.85
CA GLY A 187 26.29 11.15 -14.16
C GLY A 187 25.27 10.05 -14.47
N GLU A 188 25.03 9.11 -13.55
CA GLU A 188 24.02 8.07 -13.72
C GLU A 188 22.60 8.63 -13.53
N LYS A 189 21.69 8.32 -14.46
CA LYS A 189 20.28 8.69 -14.36
C LYS A 189 19.45 7.51 -13.91
N ILE A 190 18.91 7.59 -12.70
CA ILE A 190 17.99 6.57 -12.16
C ILE A 190 16.58 7.14 -12.18
N SER A 191 15.60 6.36 -12.62
CA SER A 191 14.19 6.75 -12.64
C SER A 191 13.30 5.62 -12.16
N CYS A 192 12.21 5.96 -11.48
CA CYS A 192 11.10 5.06 -11.24
C CYS A 192 10.01 5.31 -12.29
N VAL A 193 9.52 4.24 -12.91
CA VAL A 193 8.44 4.26 -13.90
C VAL A 193 7.24 3.52 -13.34
N VAL A 194 6.10 4.18 -13.26
CA VAL A 194 4.84 3.62 -12.77
C VAL A 194 3.81 3.64 -13.88
N ASP A 195 3.32 2.47 -14.24
CA ASP A 195 2.26 2.27 -15.23
C ASP A 195 1.00 1.70 -14.56
N HIS A 196 -0.15 2.29 -14.91
CA HIS A 196 -1.44 2.00 -14.30
C HIS A 196 -2.55 2.45 -15.25
N ALA A 197 -3.65 1.71 -15.42
CA ALA A 197 -4.73 2.08 -16.35
C ALA A 197 -5.52 3.34 -15.96
N GLY A 198 -5.34 3.87 -14.75
CA GLY A 198 -5.76 5.23 -14.42
C GLY A 198 -4.91 6.32 -15.12
N LEU A 199 -3.82 5.93 -15.78
CA LEU A 199 -2.90 6.81 -16.49
C LEU A 199 -3.03 6.64 -18.00
N THR A 200 -2.96 7.75 -18.74
CA THR A 200 -2.85 7.73 -20.21
C THR A 200 -1.41 7.51 -20.68
N LYS A 201 -0.44 7.81 -19.81
CA LYS A 201 1.00 7.61 -20.01
C LYS A 201 1.64 7.26 -18.67
N PRO A 202 2.66 6.39 -18.64
CA PRO A 202 3.37 6.07 -17.40
C PRO A 202 3.95 7.32 -16.73
N ILE A 203 3.91 7.35 -15.40
CA ILE A 203 4.61 8.36 -14.59
C ILE A 203 6.08 7.98 -14.54
N ILE A 204 6.97 8.93 -14.85
CA ILE A 204 8.44 8.74 -14.75
C ILE A 204 8.97 9.79 -13.77
N ILE A 205 9.52 9.33 -12.65
CA ILE A 205 10.16 10.19 -11.66
C ILE A 205 11.67 9.92 -11.66
N ASP A 206 12.44 10.94 -11.98
CA ASP A 206 13.90 10.89 -11.96
C ASP A 206 14.41 11.10 -10.53
N TRP A 207 15.36 10.27 -10.10
CA TRP A 207 16.07 10.46 -8.84
C TRP A 207 16.99 11.68 -8.95
N ASP A 208 16.74 12.68 -8.13
CA ASP A 208 17.67 13.79 -7.93
C ASP A 208 18.50 13.54 -6.67
N PRO A 209 19.81 13.22 -6.81
CA PRO A 209 20.70 13.06 -5.65
C PRO A 209 21.01 14.39 -4.95
N SER A 210 20.46 15.52 -5.42
CA SER A 210 20.70 16.81 -4.80
C SER A 210 20.13 16.89 -3.38
N LEU A 211 20.95 17.39 -2.46
CA LEU A 211 20.60 17.49 -1.04
C LEU A 211 19.34 18.35 -0.83
N PRO A 212 18.57 18.10 0.26
CA PRO A 212 17.48 18.98 0.66
C PRO A 212 17.94 20.44 0.68
N GLU A 213 17.05 21.37 0.30
CA GLU A 213 17.40 22.78 0.10
C GLU A 213 18.11 23.41 1.31
N SER A 214 17.74 22.98 2.52
CA SER A 214 18.36 23.41 3.78
C SER A 214 19.84 23.02 3.91
N GLU A 215 20.24 21.85 3.41
CA GLU A 215 21.64 21.41 3.42
C GLU A 215 22.45 22.07 2.31
N ARG A 216 21.84 22.28 1.14
CA ARG A 216 22.43 23.00 0.01
C ARG A 216 22.82 24.43 0.41
N ASN A 217 21.91 25.12 1.11
CA ASN A 217 22.15 26.49 1.61
C ASN A 217 23.27 26.53 2.67
N LYS A 218 23.34 25.54 3.57
CA LYS A 218 24.43 25.43 4.55
C LYS A 218 25.80 25.23 3.89
N ILE A 219 25.88 24.39 2.86
CA ILE A 219 27.12 24.15 2.11
C ILE A 219 27.53 25.40 1.31
N ALA A 220 26.58 26.07 0.65
CA ALA A 220 26.85 27.28 -0.12
C ALA A 220 27.39 28.43 0.76
N ILE A 221 26.85 28.59 1.97
CA ILE A 221 27.34 29.58 2.95
C ILE A 221 28.76 29.21 3.41
N GLY A 222 29.02 27.94 3.72
CA GLY A 222 30.35 27.46 4.13
C GLY A 222 31.42 27.63 3.04
N ALA A 223 31.08 27.29 1.79
CA ALA A 223 31.96 27.44 0.64
C ALA A 223 32.28 28.93 0.36
N SER A 224 31.28 29.80 0.46
CA SER A 224 31.45 31.25 0.29
C SER A 224 32.40 31.84 1.35
N GLY A 225 32.26 31.41 2.62
CA GLY A 225 33.13 31.82 3.72
C GLY A 225 34.59 31.38 3.54
N LEU A 226 34.82 30.15 3.06
CA LEU A 226 36.16 29.63 2.78
C LEU A 226 36.85 30.44 1.67
N VAL A 227 36.14 30.72 0.57
CA VAL A 227 36.67 31.50 -0.56
C VAL A 227 37.04 32.91 -0.12
N LEU A 228 36.17 33.57 0.67
CA LEU A 228 36.46 34.89 1.25
C LEU A 228 37.71 34.85 2.15
N GLY A 229 37.87 33.83 2.98
CA GLY A 229 39.06 33.64 3.82
C GLY A 229 40.35 33.49 3.02
N ILE A 230 40.32 32.69 1.93
CA ILE A 230 41.46 32.49 1.04
C ILE A 230 41.85 33.81 0.33
N ILE A 231 40.87 34.58 -0.15
CA ILE A 231 41.12 35.88 -0.81
C ILE A 231 41.80 36.86 0.17
N ILE A 232 41.31 36.96 1.41
CA ILE A 232 41.88 37.86 2.42
C ILE A 232 43.31 37.43 2.79
N ALA A 233 43.55 36.12 2.98
CA ALA A 233 44.88 35.59 3.27
C ALA A 233 45.86 35.84 2.11
N ALA A 234 45.43 35.62 0.87
CA ALA A 234 46.23 35.90 -0.32
C ALA A 234 46.55 37.39 -0.48
N ALA A 235 45.58 38.28 -0.25
CA ALA A 235 45.79 39.72 -0.26
C ALA A 235 46.79 40.17 0.82
N GLY A 236 46.70 39.58 2.03
CA GLY A 236 47.67 39.79 3.10
C GLY A 236 49.07 39.33 2.73
N LEU A 237 49.20 38.17 2.07
CA LEU A 237 50.48 37.61 1.63
C LEU A 237 51.12 38.44 0.50
N ILE A 238 50.31 38.92 -0.46
CA ILE A 238 50.76 39.81 -1.54
C ILE A 238 51.23 41.14 -0.96
N TYR A 239 50.49 41.71 0.00
CA TYR A 239 50.90 42.95 0.68
C TYR A 239 52.20 42.77 1.48
N TYR A 240 52.35 41.65 2.19
CA TYR A 240 53.59 41.30 2.90
C TYR A 240 54.78 41.14 1.94
N LYS A 241 54.60 40.43 0.81
CA LYS A 241 55.64 40.31 -0.22
C LYS A 241 55.96 41.65 -0.90
N LYS A 242 54.97 42.52 -1.12
CA LYS A 242 55.16 43.87 -1.68
C LYS A 242 55.96 44.80 -0.76
N LYS A 243 56.06 44.49 0.54
CA LYS A 243 56.93 45.20 1.50
C LYS A 243 58.34 44.61 1.63
N SER A 244 58.64 43.45 1.01
CA SER A 244 59.92 42.72 1.20
C SER A 244 60.83 42.61 -0.04
N SER A 245 60.52 43.21 -1.18
CA SER A 245 61.48 43.29 -2.30
C SER A 245 61.16 44.46 -3.22
N GLY A 246 62.10 45.38 -3.34
CA GLY A 246 62.25 46.22 -4.53
C GLY A 246 63.02 45.44 -5.60
N GLY A 247 62.54 45.46 -6.84
CA GLY A 247 63.21 44.83 -7.97
C GLY A 247 62.26 44.53 -9.14
N GLN A 248 62.57 45.13 -10.28
CA GLN A 248 61.82 45.31 -11.52
C GLN A 248 62.02 44.14 -12.51
N ALA A 249 61.02 43.81 -13.35
CA ALA A 249 61.19 43.37 -14.75
C ALA A 249 59.85 43.19 -15.49
N ASP A 250 59.92 43.45 -16.79
CA ASP A 250 58.86 43.77 -17.74
C ASP A 250 58.03 42.62 -18.34
N THR A 251 56.92 43.08 -18.90
CA THR A 251 55.96 42.56 -19.88
C THR A 251 56.53 41.85 -21.13
N MET A 252 55.83 40.81 -21.63
CA MET A 252 55.13 40.73 -22.94
C MET A 252 55.09 39.29 -23.52
N ILE A 253 53.93 38.87 -24.08
CA ILE A 253 53.69 38.67 -25.53
C ILE A 253 52.43 37.79 -25.79
N ALA A 254 51.47 38.43 -26.47
CA ALA A 254 50.65 38.03 -27.63
C ALA A 254 49.76 36.76 -27.68
N ARG A 255 48.48 37.04 -28.01
CA ARG A 255 47.63 36.51 -29.09
C ARG A 255 47.80 35.06 -29.56
N LEU A 256 46.69 34.32 -29.51
CA LEU A 256 46.21 33.37 -30.52
C LEU A 256 44.67 33.55 -30.62
N SER A 257 44.17 34.31 -31.60
CA SER A 257 43.67 33.91 -32.94
C SER A 257 42.30 33.22 -32.95
N ARG A 258 41.36 33.80 -33.72
CA ARG A 258 40.04 33.28 -34.11
C ARG A 258 40.14 32.25 -35.25
N THR A 259 38.97 31.66 -35.57
CA THR A 259 38.55 30.79 -36.71
C THR A 259 38.52 29.30 -36.32
N CYS A 260 37.53 28.47 -36.69
CA CYS A 260 36.35 28.57 -37.56
C CYS A 260 35.33 27.47 -37.13
N SER A 261 34.06 27.62 -37.48
CA SER A 261 33.06 26.53 -37.48
C SER A 261 33.36 25.48 -38.56
N PRO A 262 32.93 24.22 -38.38
CA PRO A 262 32.59 23.34 -39.48
C PRO A 262 31.06 23.13 -39.57
N ALA A 263 30.60 23.08 -40.81
CA ALA A 263 29.26 22.70 -41.22
C ALA A 263 29.00 21.20 -41.00
N LEU A 264 27.70 20.87 -40.94
CA LEU A 264 27.13 19.53 -40.99
C LEU A 264 27.56 18.73 -42.24
N PRO A 265 27.67 17.41 -42.12
CA PRO A 265 27.28 16.49 -43.18
C PRO A 265 25.90 15.89 -42.87
N GLN A 266 25.08 15.91 -43.90
CA GLN A 266 23.82 15.21 -44.06
C GLN A 266 24.11 13.74 -44.39
N ASP A 267 23.16 12.87 -44.02
CA ASP A 267 22.89 11.54 -44.58
C ASP A 267 23.44 10.30 -43.84
N TYR A 268 22.55 9.64 -43.10
CA TYR A 268 22.38 8.18 -43.06
C TYR A 268 20.91 7.91 -42.69
N GLY A 269 20.02 8.12 -43.67
CA GLY A 269 18.72 7.47 -43.71
C GLY A 269 18.87 6.00 -44.09
N ASP A 270 17.91 5.17 -43.66
CA ASP A 270 17.71 3.78 -44.08
C ASP A 270 18.44 2.65 -43.33
N GLN A 271 18.35 2.64 -41.99
CA GLN A 271 18.45 1.36 -41.24
C GLN A 271 17.47 1.18 -40.07
N TRP A 272 16.57 2.14 -39.83
CA TRP A 272 15.61 2.10 -38.71
C TRP A 272 14.17 1.76 -39.10
N ARG A 273 13.84 1.76 -40.40
CA ARG A 273 12.47 1.45 -40.89
C ARG A 273 12.18 -0.05 -40.96
N VAL A 274 13.22 -0.89 -41.02
CA VAL A 274 13.05 -2.36 -41.05
C VAL A 274 12.89 -2.92 -39.63
N PHE A 275 13.56 -2.35 -38.63
CA PHE A 275 13.45 -2.79 -37.23
C PHE A 275 12.12 -2.44 -36.57
N MET A 276 11.45 -1.34 -36.95
CA MET A 276 10.10 -1.05 -36.45
C MET A 276 9.01 -1.95 -37.05
N VAL A 277 9.17 -2.46 -38.28
CA VAL A 277 8.19 -3.36 -38.89
C VAL A 277 8.25 -4.77 -38.26
N PHE A 278 9.42 -5.22 -37.80
CA PHE A 278 9.55 -6.49 -37.08
C PHE A 278 9.06 -6.42 -35.62
N LEU A 279 9.12 -5.26 -34.97
CA LEU A 279 8.56 -5.05 -33.63
C LEU A 279 7.02 -4.98 -33.65
N ILE A 280 6.43 -4.42 -34.70
CA ILE A 280 4.95 -4.33 -34.85
C ILE A 280 4.33 -5.71 -35.17
N LEU A 281 5.11 -6.67 -35.68
CA LEU A 281 4.63 -8.02 -35.99
C LEU A 281 4.77 -9.03 -34.82
N TRP A 282 5.39 -8.65 -33.70
CA TRP A 282 5.54 -9.51 -32.50
C TRP A 282 4.68 -9.07 -31.29
N VAL A 283 3.97 -7.94 -31.38
CA VAL A 283 3.12 -7.43 -30.27
C VAL A 283 1.65 -7.82 -30.44
N ASN A 284 1.26 -8.39 -31.57
CA ASN A 284 -0.16 -8.70 -31.85
C ASN A 284 -0.66 -10.06 -31.36
N ASP A 285 0.17 -10.87 -30.70
CA ASP A 285 -0.21 -12.19 -30.16
C ASP A 285 0.24 -12.39 -28.70
N ILE A 286 0.27 -11.32 -27.90
CA ILE A 286 0.17 -11.49 -26.45
C ILE A 286 -1.33 -11.62 -26.16
N PRO A 287 -1.84 -12.79 -25.75
CA PRO A 287 -3.21 -12.86 -25.28
C PRO A 287 -3.32 -11.87 -24.12
N ILE A 288 -4.14 -10.84 -24.31
CA ILE A 288 -4.58 -10.00 -23.19
C ILE A 288 -5.24 -10.99 -22.24
N GLU A 289 -4.60 -11.25 -21.10
CA GLU A 289 -5.19 -12.03 -20.04
C GLU A 289 -6.52 -11.35 -19.70
N LYS A 290 -7.63 -12.04 -20.00
CA LYS A 290 -8.95 -11.49 -19.72
C LYS A 290 -9.08 -11.41 -18.20
N ILE A 291 -9.29 -10.19 -17.69
CA ILE A 291 -9.52 -9.97 -16.27
C ILE A 291 -10.89 -10.57 -15.95
N GLU A 292 -10.91 -11.59 -15.09
CA GLU A 292 -12.14 -12.16 -14.56
C GLU A 292 -12.59 -11.31 -13.37
N HIS A 293 -13.83 -10.87 -13.42
CA HIS A 293 -14.49 -10.12 -12.36
C HIS A 293 -15.45 -11.03 -11.58
N GLU A 294 -15.53 -10.84 -10.27
CA GLU A 294 -16.44 -11.55 -9.36
C GLU A 294 -17.30 -10.58 -8.58
N ALA A 295 -18.61 -10.56 -8.86
CA ALA A 295 -19.60 -9.97 -7.98
C ALA A 295 -20.12 -11.04 -7.02
N TYR A 296 -20.16 -10.78 -5.72
CA TYR A 296 -20.54 -11.80 -4.76
C TYR A 296 -21.39 -11.27 -3.60
N GLN A 297 -22.18 -12.19 -3.05
CA GLN A 297 -22.89 -12.05 -1.80
C GLN A 297 -22.35 -13.13 -0.85
N PHE A 298 -21.86 -12.70 0.30
CA PHE A 298 -21.36 -13.61 1.31
C PHE A 298 -22.14 -13.46 2.60
N SER A 299 -22.46 -14.59 3.20
CA SER A 299 -23.03 -14.63 4.54
C SER A 299 -22.36 -15.72 5.35
N VAL A 300 -22.11 -15.46 6.62
CA VAL A 300 -21.53 -16.40 7.57
C VAL A 300 -22.25 -16.27 8.89
N CYS A 301 -22.51 -17.38 9.57
CA CYS A 301 -23.02 -17.32 10.93
C CYS A 301 -22.43 -18.42 11.81
N SER A 302 -22.45 -18.12 13.11
CA SER A 302 -22.34 -19.08 14.18
C SER A 302 -23.68 -19.13 14.95
N ASN A 303 -23.72 -19.85 16.07
CA ASN A 303 -24.90 -19.87 16.94
C ASN A 303 -25.26 -18.48 17.51
N SER A 304 -24.26 -17.61 17.73
CA SER A 304 -24.42 -16.31 18.38
C SER A 304 -24.23 -15.12 17.45
N GLU A 305 -23.38 -15.27 16.43
CA GLU A 305 -22.93 -14.17 15.57
C GLU A 305 -23.33 -14.44 14.12
N GLY A 306 -23.39 -13.39 13.30
CA GLY A 306 -23.52 -13.56 11.87
C GLY A 306 -23.34 -12.27 11.11
N GLU A 307 -22.89 -12.42 9.88
CA GLU A 307 -22.51 -11.34 8.99
C GLU A 307 -23.09 -11.60 7.60
N PHE A 308 -23.35 -10.51 6.90
CA PHE A 308 -23.85 -10.52 5.54
C PHE A 308 -23.33 -9.28 4.84
N PHE A 309 -22.73 -9.44 3.67
CA PHE A 309 -22.25 -8.34 2.86
C PHE A 309 -22.18 -8.72 1.37
N LEU A 310 -22.05 -7.70 0.56
CA LEU A 310 -21.92 -7.74 -0.89
C LEU A 310 -20.54 -7.22 -1.26
N GLY A 311 -19.92 -7.85 -2.25
CA GLY A 311 -18.62 -7.45 -2.75
C GLY A 311 -18.47 -7.54 -4.26
N TYR A 312 -17.40 -6.93 -4.76
CA TYR A 312 -16.97 -6.98 -6.15
C TYR A 312 -15.44 -6.97 -6.19
N ASP A 313 -14.81 -7.98 -6.81
CA ASP A 313 -13.35 -8.10 -6.92
C ASP A 313 -12.61 -7.86 -5.58
N GLU A 314 -13.06 -8.54 -4.53
CA GLU A 314 -12.56 -8.44 -3.15
C GLU A 314 -12.88 -7.12 -2.41
N GLU A 315 -13.54 -6.16 -3.08
CA GLU A 315 -14.01 -4.93 -2.46
C GLU A 315 -15.39 -5.07 -1.84
N GLU A 316 -15.57 -4.46 -0.67
CA GLU A 316 -16.84 -4.45 0.04
C GLU A 316 -17.73 -3.32 -0.50
N LEU A 317 -18.89 -3.67 -1.06
CA LEU A 317 -19.88 -2.71 -1.55
C LEU A 317 -20.83 -2.25 -0.44
N TRP A 318 -21.28 -3.21 0.36
CA TRP A 318 -22.35 -3.02 1.33
C TRP A 318 -22.36 -4.13 2.37
N HIS A 319 -22.70 -3.83 3.62
CA HIS A 319 -22.94 -4.83 4.66
C HIS A 319 -24.19 -4.56 5.48
N ALA A 320 -24.75 -5.62 6.07
CA ALA A 320 -25.84 -5.53 7.02
C ALA A 320 -25.30 -5.21 8.42
N ASN A 321 -25.73 -4.10 9.01
CA ASN A 321 -25.49 -3.82 10.41
C ASN A 321 -26.70 -4.23 11.24
N PHE A 322 -26.63 -5.43 11.83
CA PHE A 322 -27.71 -5.99 12.63
C PHE A 322 -27.96 -5.24 13.94
N ASN A 323 -26.98 -4.49 14.46
CA ASN A 323 -27.18 -3.69 15.68
C ASN A 323 -27.96 -2.40 15.38
N LEU A 324 -27.75 -1.81 14.20
CA LEU A 324 -28.42 -0.59 13.77
C LEU A 324 -29.70 -0.85 12.97
N ASN A 325 -30.03 -2.11 12.71
CA ASN A 325 -31.15 -2.53 11.86
C ASN A 325 -31.15 -1.87 10.47
N THR A 326 -29.98 -1.74 9.86
CA THR A 326 -29.83 -1.06 8.56
C THR A 326 -28.68 -1.63 7.75
N GLY A 327 -28.63 -1.27 6.48
CA GLY A 327 -27.50 -1.49 5.59
C GLY A 327 -26.51 -0.34 5.60
N ILE A 328 -25.22 -0.65 5.53
CA ILE A 328 -24.14 0.33 5.40
C ILE A 328 -23.51 0.19 4.02
N VAL A 329 -23.50 1.28 3.26
CA VAL A 329 -22.81 1.39 1.96
C VAL A 329 -21.36 1.80 2.22
N THR A 330 -20.41 1.08 1.64
CA THR A 330 -18.96 1.28 1.85
C THR A 330 -18.24 1.77 0.59
N THR A 331 -18.99 2.06 -0.47
CA THR A 331 -18.42 2.36 -1.79
C THR A 331 -17.80 3.75 -1.83
N PRO A 332 -16.65 3.93 -2.49
CA PRO A 332 -15.98 5.21 -2.57
C PRO A 332 -16.71 6.17 -3.52
N ASN A 333 -16.43 7.47 -3.38
CA ASN A 333 -17.13 8.54 -4.12
C ASN A 333 -17.05 8.41 -5.66
N PHE A 334 -16.07 7.69 -6.21
CA PHE A 334 -15.93 7.52 -7.66
C PHE A 334 -16.93 6.51 -8.26
N THR A 335 -17.61 5.70 -7.44
CA THR A 335 -18.46 4.61 -7.91
C THR A 335 -19.85 5.03 -8.40
N GLY A 336 -20.20 6.31 -8.26
CA GLY A 336 -21.57 6.77 -8.56
C GLY A 336 -22.61 6.20 -7.59
N PRO A 337 -23.89 6.60 -7.71
CA PRO A 337 -24.94 6.15 -6.80
C PRO A 337 -25.32 4.69 -7.08
N MET A 338 -25.22 3.83 -6.07
CA MET A 338 -25.72 2.44 -6.10
C MET A 338 -26.86 2.25 -5.11
N THR A 339 -27.84 1.41 -5.48
CA THR A 339 -29.03 1.14 -4.64
C THR A 339 -29.01 -0.28 -4.10
N PHE A 340 -29.14 -0.42 -2.78
CA PHE A 340 -29.14 -1.72 -2.08
C PHE A 340 -30.49 -2.01 -1.40
N ALA A 341 -31.60 -1.60 -2.03
CA ALA A 341 -32.93 -1.83 -1.49
C ALA A 341 -33.25 -3.33 -1.34
N GLY A 342 -33.80 -3.73 -0.18
CA GLY A 342 -34.19 -5.12 0.08
C GLY A 342 -33.07 -6.05 0.55
N PHE A 343 -31.80 -5.61 0.52
CA PHE A 343 -30.68 -6.46 0.94
C PHE A 343 -30.61 -6.68 2.45
N TYR A 344 -31.10 -5.73 3.25
CA TYR A 344 -31.15 -5.90 4.70
C TYR A 344 -32.18 -6.98 5.11
N GLU A 345 -33.37 -6.96 4.51
CA GLU A 345 -34.40 -7.98 4.72
C GLU A 345 -33.93 -9.35 4.25
N ARG A 346 -33.22 -9.39 3.12
CA ARG A 346 -32.56 -10.59 2.61
C ARG A 346 -31.53 -11.12 3.62
N ALA A 347 -30.70 -10.25 4.20
CA ALA A 347 -29.70 -10.63 5.22
C ALA A 347 -30.35 -11.28 6.45
N LEU A 348 -31.49 -10.76 6.91
CA LEU A 348 -32.26 -11.36 8.01
C LEU A 348 -32.73 -12.79 7.67
N GLY A 349 -33.22 -12.99 6.44
CA GLY A 349 -33.63 -14.31 5.95
C GLY A 349 -32.48 -15.31 5.95
N PHE A 350 -31.30 -14.90 5.48
CA PHE A 350 -30.08 -15.72 5.51
C PHE A 350 -29.65 -16.09 6.92
N LEU A 351 -29.61 -15.12 7.82
CA LEU A 351 -29.21 -15.36 9.21
C LEU A 351 -30.16 -16.35 9.90
N ALA A 352 -31.46 -16.26 9.62
CA ALA A 352 -32.46 -17.17 10.15
C ALA A 352 -32.35 -18.59 9.56
N ALA A 353 -31.98 -18.73 8.29
CA ALA A 353 -31.73 -20.03 7.66
C ALA A 353 -30.44 -20.67 8.22
N CYS A 354 -29.36 -19.90 8.27
CA CYS A 354 -28.06 -20.35 8.74
C CYS A 354 -28.12 -20.86 10.20
N LYS A 355 -28.74 -20.10 11.11
CA LYS A 355 -28.92 -20.53 12.51
C LYS A 355 -29.75 -21.82 12.67
N ARG A 356 -30.66 -22.09 11.74
CA ARG A 356 -31.48 -23.31 11.74
C ARG A 356 -30.70 -24.53 11.25
N ASN A 357 -29.81 -24.31 10.30
CA ASN A 357 -29.07 -25.36 9.61
C ASN A 357 -27.83 -25.83 10.38
N ILE A 358 -27.23 -24.97 11.21
CA ILE A 358 -25.94 -25.24 11.86
C ILE A 358 -25.91 -26.56 12.65
N LEU A 359 -26.97 -26.89 13.40
CA LEU A 359 -27.06 -28.16 14.14
C LEU A 359 -27.19 -29.37 13.21
N SER A 360 -27.92 -29.21 12.10
CA SER A 360 -28.06 -30.24 11.06
C SER A 360 -26.70 -30.51 10.41
N ASN A 361 -25.95 -29.45 10.09
CA ASN A 361 -24.63 -29.55 9.48
C ASN A 361 -23.61 -30.17 10.45
N ILE A 362 -23.58 -29.77 11.73
CA ILE A 362 -22.71 -30.42 12.74
C ILE A 362 -22.94 -31.94 12.78
N ASN A 363 -24.21 -32.37 12.79
CA ASN A 363 -24.55 -33.80 12.80
C ASN A 363 -24.21 -34.49 11.47
N GLY A 364 -24.51 -33.86 10.33
CA GLY A 364 -24.23 -34.38 8.99
C GLY A 364 -22.75 -34.61 8.73
N PHE A 365 -21.90 -33.72 9.27
CA PHE A 365 -20.44 -33.83 9.22
C PHE A 365 -19.85 -34.67 10.36
N LYS A 366 -20.68 -35.27 11.22
CA LYS A 366 -20.28 -36.12 12.33
C LYS A 366 -19.35 -35.44 13.35
N ASN A 367 -19.61 -34.17 13.66
CA ASN A 367 -18.83 -33.35 14.61
C ASN A 367 -17.34 -33.26 14.22
N PRO A 368 -17.01 -32.62 13.08
CA PRO A 368 -15.63 -32.50 12.64
C PRO A 368 -14.81 -31.64 13.62
N PRO A 369 -13.48 -31.80 13.69
CA PRO A 369 -12.65 -30.90 14.48
C PRO A 369 -12.81 -29.44 13.99
N PRO A 370 -12.66 -28.43 14.87
CA PRO A 370 -12.66 -27.04 14.44
C PRO A 370 -11.46 -26.75 13.54
N GLU A 371 -11.73 -26.11 12.40
CA GLU A 371 -10.69 -25.63 11.49
C GLU A 371 -10.08 -24.33 12.01
N MET A 372 -8.77 -24.17 11.82
CA MET A 372 -8.01 -23.03 12.34
C MET A 372 -6.84 -22.67 11.42
N ASP A 373 -6.81 -21.41 10.98
CA ASP A 373 -5.70 -20.81 10.24
C ASP A 373 -5.13 -19.62 11.03
N VAL A 374 -3.81 -19.58 11.09
CA VAL A 374 -3.06 -18.57 11.85
C VAL A 374 -3.02 -17.25 11.08
N PRO A 375 -3.35 -16.10 11.71
CA PRO A 375 -3.27 -14.80 11.04
C PRO A 375 -1.84 -14.45 10.62
N LEU A 376 -1.74 -13.80 9.45
CA LEU A 376 -0.61 -12.98 9.04
C LEU A 376 -0.92 -11.53 9.34
N THR A 377 0.04 -10.81 9.92
CA THR A 377 -0.15 -9.43 10.36
C THR A 377 0.91 -8.54 9.71
N SER A 378 0.47 -7.43 9.13
CA SER A 378 1.32 -6.37 8.57
C SER A 378 0.91 -5.02 9.12
N ILE A 379 1.87 -4.12 9.27
CA ILE A 379 1.65 -2.74 9.71
C ILE A 379 2.34 -1.78 8.73
N TYR A 380 1.61 -0.80 8.23
CA TYR A 380 2.12 0.19 7.29
C TYR A 380 1.31 1.49 7.37
N PRO A 381 1.91 2.65 7.06
CA PRO A 381 1.19 3.90 6.98
C PRO A 381 0.37 3.96 5.68
N LYS A 382 -0.74 4.70 5.71
CA LYS A 382 -1.60 4.91 4.53
C LYS A 382 -0.94 5.83 3.50
N ASP A 383 -0.19 6.81 3.99
CA ASP A 383 0.51 7.83 3.23
C ASP A 383 2.00 7.83 3.61
N ASP A 384 2.82 8.52 2.81
CA ASP A 384 4.20 8.79 3.22
C ASP A 384 4.27 9.57 4.55
N VAL A 385 5.28 9.30 5.35
CA VAL A 385 5.35 9.79 6.74
C VAL A 385 6.09 11.11 6.82
N GLU A 386 5.36 12.14 7.23
CA GLU A 386 5.89 13.48 7.46
C GLU A 386 5.64 13.92 8.91
N LEU A 387 6.70 14.29 9.63
CA LEU A 387 6.60 14.67 11.04
C LEU A 387 5.62 15.84 11.25
N GLY A 388 4.73 15.69 12.22
CA GLY A 388 3.71 16.71 12.53
C GLY A 388 2.51 16.76 11.57
N VAL A 389 2.50 15.96 10.49
CA VAL A 389 1.37 15.85 9.55
C VAL A 389 0.54 14.62 9.90
N GLN A 390 -0.78 14.78 10.05
CA GLN A 390 -1.67 13.66 10.37
C GLN A 390 -1.62 12.58 9.27
N ASN A 391 -1.49 11.33 9.69
CA ASN A 391 -1.51 10.15 8.83
C ASN A 391 -2.35 9.04 9.51
N THR A 392 -2.53 7.90 8.86
CA THR A 392 -3.25 6.73 9.38
C THR A 392 -2.36 5.50 9.28
N LEU A 393 -2.13 4.81 10.39
CA LEU A 393 -1.52 3.48 10.37
C LEU A 393 -2.60 2.44 10.06
N ILE A 394 -2.24 1.46 9.24
CA ILE A 394 -3.08 0.32 8.87
C ILE A 394 -2.41 -0.93 9.44
N CYS A 395 -3.16 -1.68 10.23
CA CYS A 395 -2.84 -3.05 10.61
C CYS A 395 -3.73 -3.97 9.80
N HIS A 396 -3.13 -4.62 8.80
CA HIS A 396 -3.79 -5.59 7.94
C HIS A 396 -3.54 -6.98 8.53
N VAL A 397 -4.62 -7.64 8.93
CA VAL A 397 -4.61 -9.02 9.43
C VAL A 397 -5.30 -9.87 8.38
N THR A 398 -4.65 -10.92 7.89
CA THR A 398 -5.14 -11.72 6.76
C THR A 398 -4.83 -13.21 6.93
N GLY A 399 -5.53 -14.06 6.19
CA GLY A 399 -5.26 -15.50 6.17
C GLY A 399 -5.70 -16.25 7.43
N PHE A 400 -6.59 -15.68 8.25
CA PHE A 400 -7.03 -16.32 9.48
C PHE A 400 -8.40 -16.97 9.38
N TYR A 401 -8.60 -18.00 10.19
CA TYR A 401 -9.88 -18.66 10.39
C TYR A 401 -9.87 -19.31 11.78
N PRO A 402 -10.95 -19.27 12.58
CA PRO A 402 -12.26 -18.68 12.31
C PRO A 402 -12.25 -17.15 12.27
N PRO A 403 -13.35 -16.49 11.84
CA PRO A 403 -13.44 -15.03 11.75
C PRO A 403 -13.11 -14.31 13.06
N SER A 404 -13.47 -14.84 14.24
CA SER A 404 -13.32 -14.08 15.50
C SER A 404 -11.86 -13.74 15.83
N VAL A 405 -11.52 -12.45 15.79
CA VAL A 405 -10.18 -11.91 16.09
C VAL A 405 -10.26 -10.68 17.01
N ARG A 406 -9.24 -10.50 17.87
CA ARG A 406 -9.10 -9.31 18.71
C ARG A 406 -7.84 -8.56 18.32
N ILE A 407 -7.99 -7.26 18.07
CA ILE A 407 -6.91 -6.37 17.66
C ILE A 407 -6.84 -5.18 18.61
N SER A 408 -5.65 -4.84 19.07
CA SER A 408 -5.41 -3.68 19.92
C SER A 408 -4.17 -2.90 19.46
N TRP A 409 -4.18 -1.59 19.73
CA TRP A 409 -3.08 -0.70 19.40
C TRP A 409 -2.39 -0.18 20.66
N THR A 410 -1.07 -0.01 20.58
CA THR A 410 -0.30 0.72 21.59
C THR A 410 0.55 1.80 20.95
N LYS A 411 0.69 2.95 21.62
CA LYS A 411 1.71 3.96 21.34
C LYS A 411 2.67 4.03 22.51
N ASN A 412 3.97 3.80 22.28
CA ASN A 412 5.01 3.80 23.32
C ASN A 412 4.65 2.90 24.52
N ASN A 413 4.12 1.71 24.23
CA ASN A 413 3.61 0.71 25.19
C ASN A 413 2.36 1.12 25.99
N ILE A 414 1.66 2.19 25.61
CA ILE A 414 0.40 2.61 26.21
C ILE A 414 -0.74 2.29 25.25
N ASP A 415 -1.78 1.61 25.74
CA ASP A 415 -2.96 1.27 24.94
C ASP A 415 -3.64 2.54 24.39
N VAL A 416 -3.95 2.52 23.10
CA VAL A 416 -4.66 3.61 22.42
C VAL A 416 -5.88 3.08 21.68
N THR A 417 -7.02 3.72 21.91
CA THR A 417 -8.31 3.38 21.28
C THR A 417 -8.91 4.57 20.54
N GLU A 418 -8.52 5.79 20.90
CA GLU A 418 -8.99 7.00 20.22
C GLU A 418 -8.49 7.04 18.77
N GLY A 419 -9.41 7.29 17.83
CA GLY A 419 -9.10 7.30 16.41
C GLY A 419 -8.90 5.92 15.77
N MET A 420 -9.02 4.84 16.55
CA MET A 420 -9.02 3.47 16.06
C MET A 420 -10.35 3.18 15.31
N ARG A 421 -10.26 2.49 14.18
CA ARG A 421 -11.42 1.94 13.45
C ARG A 421 -11.13 0.52 13.02
N LEU A 422 -12.16 -0.30 12.97
CA LEU A 422 -12.08 -1.69 12.52
C LEU A 422 -13.03 -1.88 11.32
N SER A 423 -12.56 -2.55 10.27
CA SER A 423 -13.40 -2.94 9.13
C SER A 423 -14.30 -4.14 9.47
N GLN A 424 -15.19 -4.50 8.55
CA GLN A 424 -15.81 -5.82 8.56
C GLN A 424 -14.79 -6.90 8.16
N TYR A 425 -15.10 -8.16 8.44
CA TYR A 425 -14.33 -9.29 7.94
C TYR A 425 -14.61 -9.46 6.45
N ARG A 426 -13.56 -9.55 5.62
CA ARG A 426 -13.74 -9.88 4.20
C ARG A 426 -13.26 -11.30 3.92
N PRO A 427 -14.04 -12.09 3.17
CA PRO A 427 -13.77 -13.49 2.93
C PRO A 427 -12.79 -13.59 1.76
N LYS A 428 -11.88 -14.54 1.84
CA LYS A 428 -10.96 -14.87 0.76
C LYS A 428 -11.39 -16.16 0.08
N LYS A 429 -11.03 -16.32 -1.19
CA LYS A 429 -11.37 -17.52 -1.99
C LYS A 429 -10.88 -18.83 -1.36
N ASP A 430 -9.85 -18.78 -0.51
CA ASP A 430 -9.30 -19.91 0.25
C ASP A 430 -10.09 -20.24 1.54
N GLY A 431 -11.20 -19.56 1.80
CA GLY A 431 -12.05 -19.73 2.97
C GLY A 431 -11.54 -19.05 4.24
N THR A 432 -10.42 -18.31 4.17
CA THR A 432 -9.91 -17.48 5.28
C THR A 432 -10.50 -16.07 5.23
N PHE A 433 -10.17 -15.24 6.22
CA PHE A 433 -10.64 -13.87 6.32
C PHE A 433 -9.47 -12.87 6.35
N ASN A 434 -9.75 -11.66 5.90
CA ASN A 434 -8.96 -10.48 6.20
C ASN A 434 -9.77 -9.46 7.00
N ILE A 435 -9.06 -8.59 7.72
CA ILE A 435 -9.64 -7.46 8.45
C ILE A 435 -8.60 -6.35 8.57
N PHE A 436 -9.08 -5.12 8.57
CA PHE A 436 -8.27 -3.91 8.70
C PHE A 436 -8.57 -3.21 10.01
N SER A 437 -7.52 -2.89 10.76
CA SER A 437 -7.59 -1.99 11.90
C SER A 437 -6.77 -0.75 11.59
N THR A 438 -7.39 0.43 11.63
CA THR A 438 -6.72 1.69 11.31
C THR A 438 -6.58 2.56 12.55
N LEU A 439 -5.46 3.25 12.70
CA LEU A 439 -5.20 4.20 13.78
C LEU A 439 -4.79 5.55 13.20
N LYS A 440 -5.59 6.59 13.42
CA LYS A 440 -5.19 7.97 13.11
C LYS A 440 -4.07 8.41 14.06
N PHE A 441 -3.00 8.97 13.51
CA PHE A 441 -1.87 9.44 14.32
C PHE A 441 -1.21 10.66 13.69
N THR A 442 -0.45 11.38 14.50
CA THR A 442 0.48 12.40 14.03
C THR A 442 1.88 11.92 14.44
N PRO A 443 2.76 11.58 13.48
CA PRO A 443 4.08 11.05 13.75
C PRO A 443 4.94 12.10 14.46
N ALA A 444 5.55 11.70 15.58
CA ALA A 444 6.66 12.40 16.20
C ALA A 444 7.89 11.50 16.21
N GLU A 445 9.07 12.12 16.22
CA GLU A 445 10.34 11.42 16.29
C GLU A 445 10.41 10.49 17.51
N GLY A 446 10.80 9.24 17.28
CA GLY A 446 10.95 8.22 18.32
C GLY A 446 9.64 7.58 18.79
N ASP A 447 8.49 7.94 18.20
CA ASP A 447 7.24 7.23 18.47
C ASP A 447 7.31 5.80 17.94
N VAL A 448 6.86 4.87 18.78
CA VAL A 448 6.75 3.45 18.47
C VAL A 448 5.29 3.03 18.60
N TYR A 449 4.73 2.53 17.50
CA TYR A 449 3.38 2.00 17.44
C TYR A 449 3.42 0.48 17.38
N SER A 450 2.45 -0.18 18.00
CA SER A 450 2.30 -1.62 17.85
C SER A 450 0.85 -2.02 17.61
N CYS A 451 0.66 -2.96 16.69
CA CYS A 451 -0.60 -3.67 16.51
C CYS A 451 -0.46 -5.06 17.09
N THR A 452 -1.31 -5.39 18.06
CA THR A 452 -1.34 -6.71 18.71
C THR A 452 -2.59 -7.46 18.31
N VAL A 453 -2.41 -8.67 17.79
CA VAL A 453 -3.45 -9.57 17.31
C VAL A 453 -3.53 -10.79 18.21
N ASN A 454 -4.75 -11.08 18.67
CA ASN A 454 -5.09 -12.25 19.45
C ASN A 454 -6.17 -13.05 18.71
N HIS A 455 -5.86 -14.31 18.43
CA HIS A 455 -6.69 -15.21 17.63
C HIS A 455 -6.60 -16.63 18.19
N SER A 456 -7.67 -17.42 18.05
CA SER A 456 -7.75 -18.77 18.62
C SER A 456 -6.69 -19.73 18.07
N ALA A 457 -6.31 -19.59 16.80
CA ALA A 457 -5.27 -20.40 16.16
C ALA A 457 -3.86 -20.15 16.74
N LEU A 458 -3.64 -19.05 17.46
CA LEU A 458 -2.37 -18.74 18.11
C LEU A 458 -2.14 -19.50 19.43
N LYS A 459 -3.10 -20.31 19.88
CA LYS A 459 -2.96 -21.17 21.08
C LYS A 459 -2.47 -20.42 22.33
N GLY A 460 -2.96 -19.19 22.53
CA GLY A 460 -2.62 -18.33 23.67
C GLY A 460 -1.40 -17.42 23.45
N GLN A 461 -0.68 -17.55 22.33
CA GLN A 461 0.32 -16.57 21.91
C GLN A 461 -0.37 -15.36 21.27
N ARG A 462 0.27 -14.19 21.35
CA ARG A 462 -0.18 -12.98 20.67
C ARG A 462 0.85 -12.62 19.60
N GLN A 463 0.38 -12.17 18.44
CA GLN A 463 1.26 -11.59 17.44
C GLN A 463 1.30 -10.08 17.63
N THR A 464 2.49 -9.51 17.77
CA THR A 464 2.66 -8.05 17.84
C THR A 464 3.58 -7.62 16.71
N LYS A 465 3.09 -6.68 15.89
CA LYS A 465 3.89 -6.00 14.88
C LYS A 465 4.17 -4.58 15.34
N ILE A 466 5.42 -4.19 15.24
CA ILE A 466 5.92 -2.89 15.67
C ILE A 466 6.20 -2.07 14.42
N TRP A 467 5.86 -0.79 14.50
CA TRP A 467 6.19 0.20 13.50
C TRP A 467 6.75 1.44 14.20
N ASP A 468 7.93 1.86 13.80
CA ASP A 468 8.64 3.00 14.36
C ASP A 468 8.81 4.13 13.35
N VAL A 469 8.84 5.36 13.86
CA VAL A 469 9.07 6.56 13.04
C VAL A 469 10.57 6.75 12.86
N ASP A 470 11.10 6.29 11.72
CA ASP A 470 12.48 6.52 11.32
C ASP A 470 12.73 8.01 10.98
N VAL A 471 13.76 8.61 11.57
CA VAL A 471 14.20 9.97 11.24
C VAL A 471 15.44 9.91 10.34
N VAL A 472 15.35 10.55 9.17
CA VAL A 472 16.55 10.93 8.41
C VAL A 472 17.25 12.01 9.22
N LEU A 473 18.18 11.61 10.08
CA LEU A 473 19.06 12.56 10.75
C LEU A 473 19.86 13.27 9.64
N PRO A 474 19.74 14.60 9.47
CA PRO A 474 20.60 15.32 8.54
C PRO A 474 22.04 15.02 8.95
N SER A 475 22.87 14.71 7.96
CA SER A 475 24.27 14.41 8.20
C SER A 475 24.85 15.56 9.04
N VAL A 476 25.42 15.25 10.21
CA VAL A 476 26.08 16.27 11.05
C VAL A 476 27.45 16.63 10.44
N ILE A 477 27.89 15.87 9.44
CA ILE A 477 29.18 15.98 8.79
C ILE A 477 29.38 17.36 8.14
N PRO A 478 28.43 17.94 7.36
CA PRO A 478 28.55 19.28 6.81
C PRO A 478 28.60 20.38 7.89
N ALA A 479 27.90 20.21 9.01
CA ALA A 479 27.91 21.18 10.11
C ALA A 479 29.27 21.19 10.84
N VAL A 480 29.87 20.02 11.06
CA VAL A 480 31.21 19.88 11.62
C VAL A 480 32.28 20.46 10.68
N PHE A 481 32.20 20.17 9.37
CA PHE A 481 33.11 20.77 8.39
C PHE A 481 32.99 22.30 8.35
N CYS A 482 31.77 22.84 8.44
CA CYS A 482 31.53 24.28 8.46
C CYS A 482 32.11 24.93 9.74
N GLY A 483 31.92 24.30 10.90
CA GLY A 483 32.51 24.74 12.17
C GLY A 483 34.05 24.74 12.18
N VAL A 484 34.65 23.67 11.65
CA VAL A 484 36.12 23.56 11.51
C VAL A 484 36.65 24.58 10.50
N ALA A 485 35.98 24.79 9.37
CA ALA A 485 36.37 25.79 8.38
C ALA A 485 36.28 27.22 8.92
N MET A 486 35.21 27.55 9.66
CA MET A 486 35.06 28.86 10.31
C MET A 486 36.13 29.11 11.38
N THR A 487 36.43 28.13 12.22
CA THR A 487 37.47 28.26 13.25
C THR A 487 38.86 28.42 12.63
N LEU A 488 39.21 27.62 11.61
CA LEU A 488 40.47 27.78 10.88
C LEU A 488 40.55 29.15 10.16
N GLY A 489 39.45 29.62 9.58
CA GLY A 489 39.36 30.95 8.97
C GLY A 489 39.60 32.09 9.97
N LEU A 490 38.98 32.04 11.14
CA LEU A 490 39.18 33.02 12.22
C LEU A 490 40.61 33.01 12.76
N VAL A 491 41.21 31.83 12.94
CA VAL A 491 42.63 31.70 13.34
C VAL A 491 43.55 32.32 12.27
N GLY A 492 43.24 32.10 10.99
CA GLY A 492 43.97 32.71 9.87
C GLY A 492 43.90 34.25 9.89
N VAL A 493 42.72 34.82 10.14
CA VAL A 493 42.54 36.28 10.28
C VAL A 493 43.29 36.81 11.51
N ALA A 494 43.19 36.16 12.66
CA ALA A 494 43.88 36.57 13.89
C ALA A 494 45.41 36.54 13.72
N ALA A 495 45.94 35.46 13.13
CA ALA A 495 47.36 35.34 12.81
C ALA A 495 47.81 36.44 11.83
N GLY A 496 47.05 36.68 10.75
CA GLY A 496 47.33 37.74 9.79
C GLY A 496 47.33 39.14 10.44
N THR A 497 46.38 39.41 11.32
CA THR A 497 46.28 40.67 12.06
C THR A 497 47.44 40.84 13.05
N PHE A 498 47.85 39.77 13.75
CA PHE A 498 49.02 39.77 14.63
C PHE A 498 50.31 40.12 13.87
N PHE A 499 50.55 39.48 12.72
CA PHE A 499 51.69 39.81 11.87
C PHE A 499 51.62 41.24 11.31
N PHE A 500 50.42 41.76 11.01
CA PHE A 500 50.20 43.14 10.58
C PHE A 500 50.58 44.16 11.66
N ILE A 501 50.20 43.91 12.92
CA ILE A 501 50.54 44.78 14.07
C ILE A 501 52.03 44.70 14.37
N LYS A 502 52.61 43.50 14.41
CA LYS A 502 54.04 43.32 14.70
C LYS A 502 54.93 43.91 13.60
N GLY A 503 54.50 43.87 12.34
CA GLY A 503 55.16 44.51 11.21
C GLY A 503 55.07 46.05 11.16
N LYS A 504 54.29 46.69 12.07
CA LYS A 504 54.31 48.13 12.30
C LYS A 504 55.27 48.56 13.42
N ASN A 505 55.65 47.65 14.32
CA ASN A 505 56.56 47.92 15.44
C ASN A 505 58.04 47.59 15.14
N CYS A 506 58.35 47.22 13.89
CA CYS A 506 59.70 47.16 13.36
C CYS A 506 59.81 48.18 12.23
N ASN A 507 59.85 49.45 12.60
CA ASN A 507 60.39 50.56 11.81
C ASN A 507 60.89 51.62 12.79
#